data_AF-A0A2N7RXB8-F1
#
_entry.id   AF-A0A2N7RXB8-F1
#
_cell.length_a   1.000
_cell.length_b   1.000
_cell.length_c   1.000
_cell.angle_alpha   90.00
_cell.angle_beta   90.00
_cell.angle_gamma   90.00
#
_symmetry.space_group_name_H-M   'P 1'
#
loop_
_entity.id
_entity.type
_entity.pdbx_description
1 polymer ?
#
loop_
_entity_poly.entity_id
_entity_poly.type
_entity_poly.pdbx_seq_one_letter_code
_entity_poly.pdbx_strand_id
1 'polypeptide(L)'
;MGLTQAAKACGVSVSTLRRRKDQLVAAGTKITDKGWQIPIPALVSLGYLSGTTPASDTPPEKPITPLVEPPLKPPAIPPVEPPSNEVEELRLKLVEAETRAQVAEAISAERERIIQVQAAALRMLERGTSDTPAKTPAEGVPDTPSDTPVIPLENPHNPTPKQPSRGIFKKLFGFGRN
;
A
#
# COMPACT_ATOMS: atom_id res chain seq x y z
N MET A 1 15.42 12.71 -19.93
CA MET A 1 16.21 13.69 -20.70
C MET A 1 16.22 13.31 -22.17
N GLY A 2 16.50 14.27 -23.07
CA GLY A 2 16.58 14.00 -24.51
C GLY A 2 17.90 13.34 -24.95
N LEU A 3 17.93 12.74 -26.14
CA LEU A 3 19.13 12.06 -26.68
C LEU A 3 20.37 12.96 -26.78
N THR A 4 20.20 14.20 -27.24
CA THR A 4 21.28 15.20 -27.35
C THR A 4 21.75 15.70 -25.99
N GLN A 5 20.84 15.78 -25.02
CA GLN A 5 21.13 16.16 -23.64
C GLN A 5 21.92 15.05 -22.92
N ALA A 6 21.51 13.78 -23.08
CA ALA A 6 22.22 12.62 -22.56
C ALA A 6 23.64 12.52 -23.14
N ALA A 7 23.78 12.68 -24.47
CA ALA A 7 25.08 12.70 -25.15
C ALA A 7 26.04 13.74 -24.54
N LYS A 8 25.57 14.97 -24.35
CA LYS A 8 26.34 16.04 -23.70
C LYS A 8 26.68 15.73 -22.25
N ALA A 9 25.71 15.26 -21.46
CA ALA A 9 25.91 14.95 -20.04
C ALA A 9 26.92 13.82 -19.80
N CYS A 10 27.01 12.87 -20.73
CA CYS A 10 27.89 11.70 -20.64
C CYS A 10 29.22 11.87 -21.40
N GLY A 11 29.45 13.02 -22.05
CA GLY A 11 30.66 13.24 -22.86
C GLY A 11 30.79 12.33 -24.11
N VAL A 12 29.69 11.77 -24.62
CA VAL A 12 29.70 10.83 -25.77
C VAL A 12 28.92 11.34 -26.97
N SER A 13 29.17 10.77 -28.14
CA SER A 13 28.42 11.13 -29.35
C SER A 13 26.98 10.59 -29.32
N VAL A 14 26.07 11.31 -29.99
CA VAL A 14 24.69 10.84 -30.25
C VAL A 14 24.68 9.51 -31.02
N SER A 15 25.66 9.28 -31.90
CA SER A 15 25.83 8.01 -32.63
C SER A 15 26.15 6.85 -31.67
N THR A 16 26.98 7.08 -30.65
CA THR A 16 27.33 6.09 -29.62
C THR A 16 26.09 5.64 -28.85
N LEU A 17 25.23 6.57 -28.42
CA LEU A 17 23.96 6.25 -27.75
C LEU A 17 22.98 5.53 -28.67
N ARG A 18 22.90 5.91 -29.95
CA ARG A 18 22.07 5.21 -30.96
C ARG A 18 22.54 3.77 -31.20
N ARG A 19 23.85 3.51 -31.19
CA ARG A 19 24.42 2.16 -31.33
C ARG A 19 24.14 1.27 -30.11
N ARG A 20 24.07 1.84 -28.91
CA ARG A 20 23.66 1.12 -27.68
C ARG A 20 22.17 1.27 -27.36
N LYS A 21 21.32 1.46 -28.38
CA LYS A 21 19.86 1.63 -28.25
C LYS A 21 19.24 0.55 -27.38
N ASP A 22 19.52 -0.71 -27.67
CA ASP A 22 18.79 -1.83 -27.07
C ASP A 22 19.16 -2.00 -25.58
N GLN A 23 20.42 -1.73 -25.23
CA GLN A 23 20.88 -1.65 -23.85
C GLN A 23 20.23 -0.48 -23.08
N LEU A 24 20.08 0.69 -23.73
CA LEU A 24 19.37 1.84 -23.17
C LEU A 24 17.88 1.55 -22.94
N VAL A 25 17.23 0.83 -23.87
CA VAL A 25 15.82 0.42 -23.75
C VAL A 25 15.65 -0.61 -22.63
N ALA A 26 16.53 -1.61 -22.55
CA ALA A 26 16.55 -2.57 -21.44
C ALA A 26 16.71 -1.88 -20.07
N ALA A 27 17.50 -0.82 -20.00
CA ALA A 27 17.65 0.02 -18.81
C ALA A 27 16.53 1.07 -18.61
N GLY A 28 15.42 1.00 -19.35
CA GLY A 28 14.22 1.81 -19.13
C GLY A 28 14.08 3.07 -20.01
N THR A 29 14.90 3.23 -21.06
CA THR A 29 14.73 4.32 -22.04
C THR A 29 13.48 4.11 -22.88
N LYS A 30 12.64 5.15 -22.97
CA LYS A 30 11.47 5.16 -23.86
C LYS A 30 11.80 5.90 -25.15
N ILE A 31 11.42 5.31 -26.29
CA ILE A 31 11.55 5.93 -27.62
C ILE A 31 10.13 6.15 -28.13
N THR A 32 9.79 7.40 -28.41
CA THR A 32 8.46 7.85 -28.85
C THR A 32 8.60 8.69 -30.10
N ASP A 33 7.49 9.02 -30.77
CA ASP A 33 7.49 9.90 -31.95
C ASP A 33 8.00 11.32 -31.62
N LYS A 34 7.84 11.74 -30.36
CA LYS A 34 8.39 12.99 -29.81
C LYS A 34 9.90 12.93 -29.52
N GLY A 35 10.52 11.77 -29.72
CA GLY A 35 11.94 11.52 -29.49
C GLY A 35 12.23 10.58 -28.33
N TRP A 36 13.48 10.62 -27.88
CA TRP A 36 14.02 9.74 -26.83
C TRP A 36 13.83 10.36 -25.45
N GLN A 37 13.32 9.55 -24.51
CA GLN A 37 13.26 9.85 -23.09
C GLN A 37 14.18 8.87 -22.34
N ILE A 38 15.42 9.29 -22.13
CA ILE A 38 16.43 8.55 -21.37
C ILE A 38 16.34 8.96 -19.89
N PRO A 39 16.12 8.03 -18.94
CA PRO A 39 16.19 8.32 -17.51
C PRO A 39 17.65 8.36 -17.03
N ILE A 40 17.95 9.07 -15.93
CA ILE A 40 19.32 9.11 -15.37
C ILE A 40 19.82 7.70 -15.02
N PRO A 41 19.06 6.84 -14.29
CA PRO A 41 19.47 5.46 -14.00
C PRO A 41 19.99 4.67 -15.21
N ALA A 42 19.35 4.78 -16.38
CA ALA A 42 19.78 4.07 -17.59
C ALA A 42 21.20 4.44 -18.05
N LEU A 43 21.63 5.69 -17.82
CA LEU A 43 22.98 6.13 -18.15
C LEU A 43 23.98 5.62 -17.12
N VAL A 44 23.60 5.51 -15.84
CA VAL A 44 24.49 4.98 -14.81
C VAL A 44 24.67 3.47 -14.92
N SER A 45 23.61 2.71 -15.17
CA SER A 45 23.68 1.26 -15.39
C SER A 45 24.57 0.87 -16.58
N LEU A 46 24.76 1.78 -17.55
CA LEU A 46 25.66 1.59 -18.69
C LEU A 46 27.05 2.24 -18.49
N GLY A 47 27.36 2.71 -17.29
CA GLY A 47 28.65 3.31 -16.93
C GLY A 47 28.92 4.69 -17.55
N TYR A 48 27.90 5.37 -18.09
CA TYR A 48 28.07 6.68 -18.73
C TYR A 48 28.09 7.86 -17.76
N LEU A 49 27.67 7.68 -16.51
CA LEU A 49 27.65 8.72 -15.47
C LEU A 49 28.26 8.19 -14.17
N SER A 50 29.59 8.20 -14.07
CA SER A 50 30.33 7.81 -12.86
C SER A 50 30.08 8.80 -11.70
N GLY A 51 28.98 8.61 -10.97
CA GLY A 51 28.61 9.45 -9.82
C GLY A 51 27.20 9.30 -9.25
N THR A 52 26.36 8.38 -9.76
CA THR A 52 24.98 8.16 -9.27
C THR A 52 24.62 6.67 -9.14
N THR A 53 25.52 5.92 -8.50
CA THR A 53 25.54 4.47 -8.26
C THR A 53 24.19 3.73 -8.23
N PRO A 54 23.90 2.87 -9.23
CA PRO A 54 23.22 1.60 -9.02
C PRO A 54 24.29 0.56 -8.68
N ALA A 55 24.23 0.01 -7.47
CA ALA A 55 25.12 -1.08 -7.09
C ALA A 55 24.66 -2.38 -7.77
N SER A 56 25.53 -2.99 -8.58
CA SER A 56 25.39 -4.39 -9.01
C SER A 56 26.77 -4.98 -9.29
N ASP A 57 27.21 -5.83 -8.37
CA ASP A 57 28.03 -7.02 -8.54
C ASP A 57 29.42 -6.96 -9.23
N THR A 58 30.44 -7.05 -8.34
CA THR A 58 31.63 -7.93 -8.47
C THR A 58 32.84 -7.40 -9.31
N PRO A 59 34.10 -7.57 -8.84
CA PRO A 59 35.28 -6.86 -9.38
C PRO A 59 36.21 -7.71 -10.27
N PRO A 60 37.21 -7.06 -10.90
CA PRO A 60 38.56 -7.64 -10.98
C PRO A 60 39.69 -6.70 -10.50
N GLU A 61 40.85 -7.27 -10.17
CA GLU A 61 41.98 -6.60 -9.51
C GLU A 61 43.02 -5.93 -10.44
N LYS A 62 43.66 -4.85 -9.93
CA LYS A 62 45.13 -4.52 -10.03
C LYS A 62 45.77 -4.23 -11.42
N PRO A 63 47.05 -3.78 -11.49
CA PRO A 63 47.77 -2.82 -10.62
C PRO A 63 48.64 -1.80 -11.40
N ILE A 64 48.83 -0.56 -10.91
CA ILE A 64 50.04 0.26 -11.21
C ILE A 64 50.52 1.01 -9.94
N THR A 65 51.85 1.12 -9.81
CA THR A 65 52.69 1.51 -8.67
C THR A 65 52.80 3.04 -8.41
N PRO A 66 53.46 3.51 -7.31
CA PRO A 66 53.14 4.80 -6.68
C PRO A 66 53.97 6.01 -7.15
N LEU A 67 53.46 7.21 -6.86
CA LEU A 67 54.23 8.47 -6.84
C LEU A 67 53.88 9.33 -5.61
N VAL A 68 54.90 9.94 -5.01
CA VAL A 68 54.95 10.74 -3.77
C VAL A 68 55.37 12.17 -4.20
N GLU A 69 54.87 13.32 -3.74
CA GLU A 69 54.04 13.80 -2.59
C GLU A 69 53.25 15.07 -3.09
N PRO A 70 52.76 16.07 -2.31
CA PRO A 70 52.24 16.18 -0.93
C PRO A 70 50.80 16.79 -0.90
N PRO A 71 50.18 17.17 0.25
CA PRO A 71 48.72 17.10 0.41
C PRO A 71 47.96 18.39 0.08
N LEU A 72 46.97 18.29 -0.82
CA LEU A 72 45.83 19.21 -0.85
C LEU A 72 44.70 18.62 -0.01
N LYS A 73 44.19 19.43 0.93
CA LYS A 73 43.11 19.05 1.86
C LYS A 73 41.96 18.36 1.11
N PRO A 74 41.50 17.17 1.54
CA PRO A 74 40.20 16.70 1.08
C PRO A 74 39.15 17.73 1.51
N PRO A 75 38.23 18.17 0.63
CA PRO A 75 37.03 18.82 1.12
C PRO A 75 36.35 17.85 2.08
N ALA A 76 35.93 18.34 3.25
CA ALA A 76 35.21 17.52 4.20
C ALA A 76 33.90 17.05 3.55
N ILE A 77 33.90 15.83 3.03
CA ILE A 77 32.69 15.11 2.67
C ILE A 77 31.94 14.96 4.01
N PRO A 78 30.79 15.61 4.22
CA PRO A 78 29.99 15.31 5.39
C PRO A 78 29.66 13.82 5.32
N PRO A 79 29.75 13.07 6.42
CA PRO A 79 29.33 11.67 6.40
C PRO A 79 27.90 11.64 5.88
N VAL A 80 27.70 10.99 4.73
CA VAL A 80 26.37 10.61 4.27
C VAL A 80 25.93 9.56 5.28
N GLU A 81 25.22 9.98 6.31
CA GLU A 81 24.56 9.05 7.22
C GLU A 81 23.71 8.13 6.35
N PRO A 82 23.89 6.80 6.47
CA PRO A 82 23.10 5.89 5.68
C PRO A 82 21.62 6.05 6.06
N PRO A 83 20.68 5.89 5.12
CA PRO A 83 19.24 5.81 5.43
C PRO A 83 18.89 4.48 6.15
N SER A 84 19.83 3.89 6.91
CA SER A 84 19.62 2.68 7.71
C SER A 84 18.44 2.83 8.64
N ASN A 85 18.29 4.01 9.26
CA ASN A 85 17.19 4.33 10.17
C ASN A 85 15.85 4.27 9.44
N GLU A 86 15.75 4.82 8.22
CA GLU A 86 14.53 4.74 7.39
C GLU A 86 14.23 3.29 6.97
N VAL A 87 15.25 2.52 6.61
CA VAL A 87 15.11 1.11 6.22
C VAL A 87 14.67 0.25 7.42
N GLU A 88 15.19 0.50 8.61
CA GLU A 88 14.80 -0.18 9.85
C GLU A 88 13.37 0.19 10.26
N GLU A 89 13.01 1.49 10.22
CA GLU A 89 11.64 1.93 10.42
C GLU A 89 10.65 1.29 9.44
N LEU A 90 11.00 1.21 8.15
CA LEU A 90 10.15 0.60 7.13
C LEU A 90 10.00 -0.92 7.37
N ARG A 91 11.05 -1.61 7.81
CA ARG A 91 10.99 -3.02 8.21
C ARG A 91 10.10 -3.23 9.43
N LEU A 92 10.19 -2.36 10.45
CA LEU A 92 9.31 -2.41 11.63
C LEU A 92 7.83 -2.19 11.24
N LYS A 93 7.54 -1.19 10.41
CA LYS A 93 6.20 -0.91 9.87
C LYS A 93 5.64 -2.08 9.05
N LEU A 94 6.51 -2.78 8.30
CA LEU A 94 6.16 -3.99 7.54
C LEU A 94 5.76 -5.13 8.48
N VAL A 95 6.59 -5.45 9.49
CA VAL A 95 6.28 -6.51 10.48
C VAL A 95 5.01 -6.20 11.28
N GLU A 96 4.77 -4.93 11.64
CA GLU A 96 3.53 -4.51 12.30
C GLU A 96 2.30 -4.70 11.39
N ALA A 97 2.43 -4.42 10.09
CA ALA A 97 1.36 -4.63 9.12
C ALA A 97 1.07 -6.13 8.88
N GLU A 98 2.12 -6.95 8.74
CA GLU A 98 1.99 -8.41 8.57
C GLU A 98 1.36 -9.08 9.80
N THR A 99 1.82 -8.76 11.01
CA THR A 99 1.24 -9.32 12.25
C THR A 99 -0.22 -8.91 12.42
N ARG A 100 -0.58 -7.66 12.12
CA ARG A 100 -1.99 -7.20 12.08
C ARG A 100 -2.81 -7.97 11.05
N ALA A 101 -2.27 -8.24 9.87
CA ALA A 101 -2.95 -9.01 8.82
C ALA A 101 -3.17 -10.47 9.24
N GLN A 102 -2.15 -11.15 9.77
CA GLN A 102 -2.22 -12.53 10.26
C GLN A 102 -3.28 -12.68 11.37
N VAL A 103 -3.34 -11.74 12.32
CA VAL A 103 -4.36 -11.75 13.38
C VAL A 103 -5.77 -11.55 12.79
N ALA A 104 -5.93 -10.65 11.82
CA ALA A 104 -7.21 -10.43 11.15
C ALA A 104 -7.66 -11.67 10.37
N GLU A 105 -6.75 -12.32 9.64
CA GLU A 105 -6.99 -13.56 8.89
C GLU A 105 -7.43 -14.70 9.83
N ALA A 106 -6.69 -14.94 10.92
CA ALA A 106 -7.03 -15.96 11.92
C ALA A 106 -8.42 -15.72 12.54
N ILE A 107 -8.77 -14.47 12.86
CA ILE A 107 -10.10 -14.11 13.37
C ILE A 107 -11.19 -14.34 12.32
N SER A 108 -10.93 -14.02 11.04
CA SER A 108 -11.90 -14.29 9.97
C SER A 108 -12.12 -15.78 9.72
N ALA A 109 -11.06 -16.59 9.71
CA ALA A 109 -11.15 -18.04 9.52
C ALA A 109 -11.92 -18.72 10.65
N GLU A 110 -11.73 -18.30 11.91
CA GLU A 110 -12.50 -18.83 13.04
C GLU A 110 -13.96 -18.38 13.00
N ARG A 111 -14.24 -17.12 12.64
CA ARG A 111 -15.62 -16.66 12.44
C ARG A 111 -16.32 -17.42 11.32
N GLU A 112 -15.63 -17.69 10.21
CA GLU A 112 -16.18 -18.48 9.11
C GLU A 112 -16.49 -19.91 9.56
N ARG A 113 -15.58 -20.57 10.29
CA ARG A 113 -15.83 -21.90 10.88
C ARG A 113 -17.09 -21.90 11.76
N ILE A 114 -17.22 -20.91 12.65
CA ILE A 114 -18.40 -20.76 13.52
C ILE A 114 -19.69 -20.60 12.69
N ILE A 115 -19.67 -19.73 11.67
CA ILE A 115 -20.81 -19.49 10.78
C ILE A 115 -21.17 -20.78 10.01
N GLN A 116 -20.19 -21.51 9.49
CA GLN A 116 -20.42 -22.78 8.77
C GLN A 116 -21.05 -23.85 9.69
N VAL A 117 -20.59 -23.97 10.94
CA VAL A 117 -21.17 -24.88 11.94
C VAL A 117 -22.60 -24.47 12.30
N GLN A 118 -22.85 -23.18 12.54
CA GLN A 118 -24.20 -22.66 12.82
C GLN A 118 -25.14 -22.88 11.64
N ALA A 119 -24.71 -22.60 10.40
CA ALA A 119 -25.48 -22.83 9.19
C ALA A 119 -25.71 -24.33 8.91
N ALA A 120 -24.82 -25.23 9.34
CA ALA A 120 -25.07 -26.67 9.29
C ALA A 120 -26.13 -27.10 10.32
N ALA A 121 -26.03 -26.62 11.56
CA ALA A 121 -27.01 -26.91 12.62
C ALA A 121 -28.42 -26.41 12.27
N LEU A 122 -28.55 -25.18 11.75
CA LEU A 122 -29.83 -24.62 11.31
C LEU A 122 -30.46 -25.46 10.19
N ARG A 123 -29.69 -25.85 9.16
CA ARG A 123 -30.17 -26.75 8.09
C ARG A 123 -30.66 -28.11 8.59
N MET A 124 -30.09 -28.63 9.68
CA MET A 124 -30.56 -29.87 10.31
C MET A 124 -31.89 -29.67 11.05
N LEU A 125 -32.05 -28.55 11.76
CA LEU A 125 -33.30 -28.21 12.47
C LEU A 125 -34.45 -27.94 11.50
N GLU A 126 -34.20 -27.16 10.45
CA GLU A 126 -35.18 -26.87 9.39
C GLU A 126 -35.73 -28.16 8.77
N ARG A 127 -34.84 -29.09 8.40
CA ARG A 127 -35.21 -30.41 7.86
C ARG A 127 -36.03 -31.26 8.84
N GLY A 128 -35.81 -31.14 10.15
CA GLY A 128 -36.57 -31.86 11.18
C GLY A 128 -37.97 -31.27 11.45
N THR A 129 -38.18 -29.99 11.19
CA THR A 129 -39.49 -29.32 11.42
C THR A 129 -40.49 -29.48 10.27
N SER A 130 -40.01 -29.75 9.04
CA SER A 130 -40.85 -29.80 7.84
C SER A 130 -41.87 -30.95 7.79
N ASP A 131 -41.68 -32.01 8.59
CA ASP A 131 -42.57 -33.19 8.62
C ASP A 131 -43.69 -33.10 9.68
N THR A 132 -44.00 -31.91 10.21
CA THR A 132 -45.16 -31.75 11.11
C THR A 132 -46.45 -31.68 10.27
N PRO A 133 -47.36 -32.69 10.31
CA PRO A 133 -48.62 -32.60 9.58
C PRO A 133 -49.47 -31.47 10.16
N ALA A 134 -50.03 -30.64 9.27
CA ALA A 134 -50.75 -29.42 9.64
C ALA A 134 -51.93 -29.72 10.58
N LYS A 135 -51.79 -29.35 11.86
CA LYS A 135 -52.92 -29.31 12.79
C LYS A 135 -53.80 -28.13 12.41
N THR A 136 -55.03 -28.43 11.99
CA THR A 136 -56.06 -27.49 11.54
C THR A 136 -56.19 -26.30 12.50
N PRO A 137 -56.19 -25.04 12.02
CA PRO A 137 -56.53 -23.90 12.85
C PRO A 137 -58.02 -23.96 13.22
N ALA A 138 -58.32 -24.05 14.51
CA ALA A 138 -59.67 -23.80 15.01
C ALA A 138 -59.86 -22.29 15.12
N GLU A 139 -60.80 -21.77 14.36
CA GLU A 139 -61.16 -20.36 14.24
C GLU A 139 -61.91 -19.88 15.49
N GLY A 140 -61.54 -18.73 16.05
CA GLY A 140 -62.13 -18.18 17.27
C GLY A 140 -61.55 -16.82 17.66
N VAL A 141 -62.30 -15.76 17.39
CA VAL A 141 -61.94 -14.33 17.57
C VAL A 141 -63.24 -13.56 17.86
N PRO A 142 -63.24 -12.45 18.62
CA PRO A 142 -62.47 -12.07 19.81
C PRO A 142 -63.41 -11.86 21.02
N ASP A 143 -62.90 -11.37 22.17
CA ASP A 143 -63.63 -10.35 22.95
C ASP A 143 -62.71 -9.59 23.92
N THR A 144 -62.88 -8.27 24.00
CA THR A 144 -62.13 -7.32 24.85
C THR A 144 -63.10 -6.21 25.28
N PRO A 145 -63.31 -5.99 26.59
CA PRO A 145 -62.76 -4.80 27.26
C PRO A 145 -62.20 -5.15 28.67
N SER A 146 -61.52 -4.28 29.44
CA SER A 146 -61.55 -2.81 29.50
C SER A 146 -60.28 -2.20 30.14
N ASP A 147 -60.17 -0.87 30.05
CA ASP A 147 -59.12 -0.01 30.61
C ASP A 147 -58.75 -0.19 32.09
N THR A 148 -57.45 -0.03 32.43
CA THR A 148 -56.96 1.15 33.19
C THR A 148 -55.42 1.26 33.16
N PRO A 149 -54.82 2.46 33.30
CA PRO A 149 -53.41 2.69 32.98
C PRO A 149 -52.47 2.58 34.18
N VAL A 150 -51.27 2.01 33.96
CA VAL A 150 -50.15 2.09 34.91
C VAL A 150 -48.85 2.46 34.17
N ILE A 151 -48.47 3.72 34.33
CA ILE A 151 -47.12 4.32 34.41
C ILE A 151 -45.96 3.53 33.74
N PRO A 152 -45.29 4.10 32.72
CA PRO A 152 -44.03 3.56 32.20
C PRO A 152 -42.93 3.56 33.28
N LEU A 153 -42.37 2.40 33.59
CA LEU A 153 -41.22 2.28 34.48
C LEU A 153 -39.96 2.78 33.74
N GLU A 154 -39.37 3.87 34.23
CA GLU A 154 -38.11 4.41 33.71
C GLU A 154 -36.99 3.38 33.86
N ASN A 155 -36.36 3.04 32.74
CA ASN A 155 -35.16 2.21 32.71
C ASN A 155 -33.93 3.14 32.56
N PRO A 156 -33.11 3.35 33.60
CA PRO A 156 -31.99 4.27 33.52
C PRO A 156 -30.85 3.67 32.68
N HIS A 157 -30.16 4.54 31.94
CA HIS A 157 -28.94 4.25 31.16
C HIS A 157 -29.08 3.33 29.93
N ASN A 158 -29.66 3.89 28.86
CA ASN A 158 -29.19 3.61 27.50
C ASN A 158 -28.43 4.85 26.98
N PRO A 159 -27.09 4.80 26.79
CA PRO A 159 -26.35 5.91 26.22
C PRO A 159 -26.66 6.02 24.72
N THR A 160 -27.50 6.99 24.36
CA THR A 160 -27.82 7.29 22.96
C THR A 160 -26.56 7.61 22.15
N PRO A 161 -26.36 6.99 20.97
CA PRO A 161 -25.33 7.44 20.06
C PRO A 161 -25.72 8.84 19.55
N LYS A 162 -24.94 9.85 19.94
CA LYS A 162 -25.12 11.22 19.43
C LYS A 162 -25.03 11.21 17.91
N GLN A 163 -26.11 11.60 17.23
CA GLN A 163 -26.06 11.85 15.79
C GLN A 163 -24.99 12.93 15.50
N PRO A 164 -24.05 12.70 14.57
CA PRO A 164 -23.17 13.77 14.12
C PRO A 164 -23.99 14.81 13.38
N SER A 165 -23.89 16.08 13.81
CA SER A 165 -24.65 17.16 13.20
C SER A 165 -24.24 17.36 11.74
N ARG A 166 -25.23 17.32 10.83
CA ARG A 166 -25.08 17.78 9.46
C ARG A 166 -24.82 19.29 9.46
N GLY A 167 -23.56 19.74 9.46
CA GLY A 167 -23.33 21.19 9.47
C GLY A 167 -21.92 21.78 9.44
N ILE A 168 -20.81 21.06 9.23
CA ILE A 168 -19.45 21.70 9.24
C ILE A 168 -18.58 21.36 7.99
N PHE A 169 -19.01 20.47 7.09
CA PHE A 169 -18.25 20.17 5.84
C PHE A 169 -18.40 21.24 4.74
N LYS A 170 -18.09 22.50 5.04
CA LYS A 170 -18.06 23.58 4.04
C LYS A 170 -16.98 24.64 4.29
N LYS A 171 -15.79 24.22 4.76
CA LYS A 171 -14.62 25.13 4.90
C LYS A 171 -13.21 24.48 4.85
N LEU A 172 -13.04 23.36 4.15
CA LEU A 172 -11.72 22.73 3.96
C LEU A 172 -11.43 22.11 2.57
N PHE A 173 -12.39 22.14 1.64
CA PHE A 173 -12.13 21.86 0.22
C PHE A 173 -12.10 23.15 -0.60
N GLY A 174 -11.05 23.94 -0.37
CA GLY A 174 -10.64 25.03 -1.26
C GLY A 174 -9.70 24.51 -2.34
N PHE A 175 -10.23 23.81 -3.35
CA PHE A 175 -9.48 23.54 -4.58
C PHE A 175 -9.18 24.88 -5.27
N GLY A 176 -7.92 25.14 -5.60
CA GLY A 176 -7.51 26.43 -6.17
C GLY A 176 -7.90 26.63 -7.63
N ARG A 177 -7.93 27.89 -8.06
CA ARG A 177 -7.72 28.28 -9.47
C ARG A 177 -7.42 29.78 -9.61
N ASN A 178 -6.48 30.06 -10.50
CA ASN A 178 -6.07 31.36 -11.07
C ASN A 178 -5.47 32.37 -10.08
#